data_AF-D5HCL5-F1
#
_entry.id   AF-D5HCL5-F1
#
_cell.length_a   1.000
_cell.length_b   1.000
_cell.length_c   1.000
_cell.angle_alpha   90.00
_cell.angle_beta   90.00
_cell.angle_gamma   90.00
#
_symmetry.space_group_name_H-M   'P 1'
#
loop_
_entity.id
_entity.type
_entity.pdbx_description
1 polymer ?
#
loop_
_entity_poly.entity_id
_entity_poly.type
_entity_poly.pdbx_seq_one_letter_code
_entity_poly.pdbx_strand_id
1 'polypeptide(L)'
;MQVFSGGGSTSSEILCFKGVVLDSSSHELPMIKETHECRECGSSNIVKNGHSASGSQQYHCKDCGDHKVLDPEPRGYSEEEKEKILRAYRERESKRAVSRIFGVSRNTLNRWLEKRDEKPSQ
;
A
#
# COMPACT_ATOMS: atom_id res chain seq x y z
N MET A 1 -43.97 -57.20 17.61
CA MET A 1 -43.87 -57.08 19.07
C MET A 1 -44.18 -55.64 19.47
N GLN A 2 -45.30 -55.44 20.16
CA GLN A 2 -45.49 -54.28 21.03
C GLN A 2 -44.77 -54.57 22.34
N VAL A 3 -44.06 -53.58 22.89
CA VAL A 3 -44.04 -53.31 24.34
C VAL A 3 -43.81 -51.80 24.53
N PHE A 4 -44.90 -51.07 24.79
CA PHE A 4 -44.87 -49.74 25.39
C PHE A 4 -45.01 -49.93 26.91
N SER A 5 -44.03 -49.47 27.67
CA SER A 5 -44.15 -49.17 29.11
C SER A 5 -44.27 -47.64 29.17
N GLY A 6 -45.38 -47.01 29.59
CA GLY A 6 -45.94 -46.98 30.95
C GLY A 6 -44.97 -46.22 31.87
N GLY A 7 -45.25 -45.06 32.48
CA GLY A 7 -46.44 -44.23 32.65
C GLY A 7 -46.09 -43.05 33.59
N GLY A 8 -47.11 -42.31 34.08
CA GLY A 8 -47.02 -41.32 35.18
C GLY A 8 -46.83 -39.88 34.70
N SER A 9 -47.85 -39.03 34.65
CA SER A 9 -48.59 -38.36 35.75
C SER A 9 -47.80 -37.22 36.43
N THR A 10 -48.36 -36.02 36.26
CA THR A 10 -48.32 -34.85 37.16
C THR A 10 -46.96 -34.33 37.61
N SER A 11 -46.60 -33.12 37.20
CA SER A 11 -46.80 -31.94 38.03
C SER A 11 -46.12 -30.74 37.37
N SER A 12 -46.79 -29.61 37.49
CA SER A 12 -46.31 -28.25 37.31
C SER A 12 -44.85 -28.10 37.75
N GLU A 13 -43.95 -27.69 36.85
CA GLU A 13 -42.87 -26.77 37.19
C GLU A 13 -42.64 -25.81 36.01
N ILE A 14 -43.15 -24.60 36.21
CA ILE A 14 -42.74 -23.39 35.52
C ILE A 14 -41.27 -23.16 35.88
N LEU A 15 -40.36 -23.23 34.91
CA LEU A 15 -39.05 -22.60 35.03
C LEU A 15 -38.66 -21.89 33.73
N CYS A 16 -39.06 -20.62 33.63
CA CYS A 16 -38.40 -19.60 32.83
C CYS A 16 -36.93 -19.51 33.28
N PHE A 17 -35.98 -20.07 32.53
CA PHE A 17 -34.57 -19.74 32.76
C PHE A 17 -33.84 -19.44 31.45
N LYS A 18 -33.74 -18.12 31.22
CA LYS A 18 -32.66 -17.42 30.53
C LYS A 18 -32.61 -17.58 29.02
N GLY A 19 -33.48 -16.78 28.39
CA GLY A 19 -33.18 -16.19 27.10
C GLY A 19 -31.78 -15.56 27.13
N VAL A 20 -30.88 -16.15 26.36
CA VAL A 20 -29.73 -15.44 25.81
C VAL A 20 -29.79 -15.70 24.32
N VAL A 21 -30.32 -14.72 23.62
CA VAL A 21 -30.11 -14.56 22.19
C VAL A 21 -28.59 -14.51 21.98
N LEU A 22 -28.02 -15.51 21.30
CA LEU A 22 -26.65 -15.40 20.78
C LEU A 22 -26.73 -14.41 19.61
N ASP A 23 -26.55 -13.14 19.95
CA ASP A 23 -26.50 -12.07 18.98
C ASP A 23 -25.34 -12.35 18.01
N SER A 24 -25.69 -12.42 16.73
CA SER A 24 -24.79 -12.71 15.62
C SER A 24 -24.15 -11.44 15.07
N SER A 25 -23.81 -10.45 15.89
CA SER A 25 -23.37 -9.15 15.38
C SER A 25 -22.25 -8.54 16.20
N SER A 26 -21.01 -8.85 15.83
CA SER A 26 -19.87 -7.92 15.98
C SER A 26 -18.71 -8.36 15.08
N HIS A 27 -18.93 -8.36 13.76
CA HIS A 27 -17.84 -8.19 12.80
C HIS A 27 -17.64 -6.69 12.57
N GLU A 28 -17.18 -5.96 13.59
CA GLU A 28 -16.63 -4.63 13.38
C GLU A 28 -15.19 -4.80 12.89
N LEU A 29 -15.03 -5.00 11.58
CA LEU A 29 -13.72 -4.88 10.97
C LEU A 29 -13.28 -3.42 11.12
N PRO A 30 -12.19 -3.14 11.85
CA PRO A 30 -11.75 -1.78 12.08
C PRO A 30 -11.46 -1.14 10.73
N MET A 31 -12.07 0.01 10.50
CA MET A 31 -11.79 0.85 9.34
C MET A 31 -10.31 1.22 9.42
N ILE A 32 -9.46 0.54 8.64
CA ILE A 32 -8.03 0.82 8.57
C ILE A 32 -7.91 2.19 7.89
N LYS A 33 -7.89 3.25 8.70
CA LYS A 33 -7.51 4.58 8.25
C LYS A 33 -5.99 4.53 8.13
N GLU A 34 -5.47 4.55 6.91
CA GLU A 34 -4.03 4.70 6.72
C GLU A 34 -3.58 6.01 7.37
N THR A 35 -2.84 5.87 8.47
CA THR A 35 -2.26 7.01 9.19
C THR A 35 -0.97 7.37 8.46
N HIS A 36 -0.98 8.49 7.75
CA HIS A 36 0.21 9.01 7.11
C HIS A 36 0.96 9.95 8.05
N GLU A 37 2.29 9.80 8.10
CA GLU A 37 3.17 10.58 8.95
C GLU A 37 4.09 11.49 8.12
N CYS A 38 4.44 12.63 8.71
CA CYS A 38 5.27 13.61 8.03
C CYS A 38 6.71 13.10 7.99
N ARG A 39 7.33 13.08 6.80
CA ARG A 39 8.72 12.62 6.63
C ARG A 39 9.77 13.52 7.28
N GLU A 40 9.46 14.78 7.55
CA GLU A 40 10.40 15.72 8.20
C GLU A 40 10.32 15.66 9.72
N CYS A 41 9.12 15.63 10.28
CA CYS A 41 8.91 15.79 11.73
C CYS A 41 8.21 14.60 12.41
N GLY A 42 7.76 13.59 11.66
CA GLY A 42 7.06 12.42 12.19
C GLY A 42 5.64 12.70 12.69
N SER A 43 5.10 13.92 12.53
CA SER A 43 3.75 14.24 12.99
C SER A 43 2.67 13.51 12.17
N SER A 44 1.58 13.13 12.82
CA SER A 44 0.36 12.62 12.18
C SER A 44 -0.63 13.74 11.76
N ASN A 45 -0.34 15.00 12.10
CA ASN A 45 -1.20 16.15 11.82
C ASN A 45 -1.02 16.65 10.37
N ILE A 46 -1.48 15.84 9.42
CA ILE A 46 -1.35 16.09 7.99
C ILE A 46 -2.73 16.26 7.37
N VAL A 47 -2.89 17.28 6.53
CA VAL A 47 -4.12 17.54 5.79
C VAL A 47 -3.88 17.45 4.28
N LYS A 48 -4.89 16.99 3.54
CA LYS A 48 -4.85 16.97 2.07
C LYS A 48 -4.83 18.40 1.54
N ASN A 49 -3.83 18.73 0.71
CA ASN A 49 -3.63 20.06 0.12
C ASN A 49 -3.61 19.98 -1.40
N GLY A 50 -4.77 19.75 -2.02
CA GLY A 50 -4.91 19.71 -3.49
C GLY A 50 -4.02 18.68 -4.18
N HIS A 51 -3.77 18.86 -5.48
CA HIS A 51 -2.94 17.97 -6.28
C HIS A 51 -1.70 18.71 -6.81
N SER A 52 -0.62 17.98 -7.07
CA SER A 52 0.55 18.51 -7.77
C SER A 52 0.24 18.74 -9.26
N ALA A 53 1.13 19.44 -9.96
CA ALA A 53 1.03 19.58 -11.43
C ALA A 53 1.05 18.22 -12.18
N SER A 54 1.53 17.16 -11.53
CA SER A 54 1.52 15.79 -12.05
C SER A 54 0.25 15.02 -11.68
N GLY A 55 -0.70 15.62 -10.95
CA GLY A 55 -1.93 14.99 -10.52
C GLY A 55 -1.85 14.22 -9.19
N SER A 56 -0.65 13.97 -8.65
CA SER A 56 -0.50 13.27 -7.37
C SER A 56 -1.02 14.11 -6.19
N GLN A 57 -1.67 13.46 -5.21
CA GLN A 57 -2.22 14.11 -4.02
C GLN A 57 -1.10 14.75 -3.19
N GLN A 58 -1.22 16.06 -2.93
CA GLN A 58 -0.34 16.80 -2.03
C GLN A 58 -0.94 16.86 -0.63
N TYR A 59 -0.06 16.96 0.35
CA TYR A 59 -0.38 16.98 1.77
C TYR A 59 0.41 18.10 2.45
N HIS A 60 -0.21 18.76 3.42
CA HIS A 60 0.38 19.81 4.24
C HIS A 60 0.46 19.34 5.69
N CYS A 61 1.64 19.38 6.28
CA CYS A 61 1.82 19.14 7.71
C CYS A 61 1.56 20.43 8.49
N LYS A 62 0.64 20.41 9.46
CA LYS A 62 0.34 21.59 10.28
C LYS A 62 1.37 21.88 11.36
N ASP A 63 2.17 20.89 11.74
CA ASP A 63 3.14 21.04 12.82
C ASP A 63 4.47 21.62 12.33
N CYS A 64 4.94 21.23 11.14
CA CYS A 64 6.14 21.80 10.51
C CYS A 64 5.87 22.76 9.34
N GLY A 65 4.63 22.84 8.85
CA GLY A 65 4.24 23.69 7.71
C GLY A 65 4.68 23.20 6.33
N ASP A 66 5.31 22.02 6.25
CA ASP A 66 5.85 21.50 5.00
C ASP A 66 4.78 20.87 4.11
N HIS A 67 5.02 20.89 2.79
CA HIS A 67 4.12 20.37 1.76
C HIS A 67 4.80 19.23 1.01
N LYS A 68 4.22 18.03 1.07
CA LYS A 68 4.80 16.87 0.38
C LYS A 68 3.73 16.02 -0.30
N VAL A 69 4.15 15.30 -1.33
CA VAL A 69 3.41 14.17 -1.89
C VAL A 69 3.87 12.93 -1.13
N LEU A 70 2.92 12.15 -0.58
CA LEU A 70 3.25 10.94 0.18
C LEU A 70 3.91 9.91 -0.75
N ASP A 71 3.28 9.55 -1.83
CA ASP A 71 3.84 8.60 -2.80
C ASP A 71 4.05 9.31 -4.15
N PRO A 72 5.21 9.94 -4.35
CA PRO A 72 5.53 10.53 -5.64
C PRO A 72 5.75 9.39 -6.64
N GLU A 73 4.87 9.27 -7.62
CA GLU A 73 5.13 8.38 -8.75
C GLU A 73 6.42 8.84 -9.45
N PRO A 74 7.37 7.91 -9.70
CA PRO A 74 8.60 8.26 -10.38
C PRO A 74 8.25 8.76 -11.79
N ARG A 75 8.51 10.04 -12.07
CA ARG A 75 8.29 10.61 -13.40
C ARG A 75 9.20 9.92 -14.41
N GLY A 76 8.61 9.21 -15.37
CA GLY A 76 9.32 8.58 -16.49
C GLY A 76 9.52 7.07 -16.30
N TYR A 77 10.73 6.59 -16.60
CA TYR A 77 11.09 5.17 -16.53
C TYR A 77 10.98 4.64 -15.09
N SER A 78 10.31 3.49 -14.91
CA SER A 78 10.33 2.77 -13.63
C SER A 78 11.75 2.30 -13.29
N GLU A 79 12.03 2.02 -12.02
CA GLU A 79 13.36 1.52 -11.63
C GLU A 79 13.67 0.16 -12.29
N GLU A 80 12.65 -0.70 -12.44
CA GLU A 80 12.77 -1.99 -13.14
C GLU A 80 13.17 -1.79 -14.61
N GLU A 81 12.51 -0.86 -15.30
CA GLU A 81 12.79 -0.58 -16.71
C GLU A 81 14.19 0.02 -16.89
N LYS A 82 14.58 0.96 -16.02
CA LYS A 82 15.95 1.50 -15.99
C LYS A 82 16.97 0.38 -15.80
N GLU A 83 16.72 -0.55 -14.89
CA GLU A 83 17.65 -1.64 -14.63
C GLU A 83 17.78 -2.58 -15.84
N LYS A 84 16.66 -2.92 -16.49
CA LYS A 84 16.65 -3.72 -17.72
C LYS A 84 17.48 -3.07 -18.83
N ILE A 85 17.29 -1.78 -19.05
CA ILE A 85 18.02 -1.01 -20.07
C ILE A 85 19.52 -0.96 -19.74
N LEU A 86 19.87 -0.74 -18.47
CA LEU A 86 21.26 -0.68 -18.02
C LEU A 86 21.95 -2.04 -18.08
N ARG A 87 21.20 -3.13 -17.85
CA ARG A 87 21.69 -4.50 -18.03
C ARG A 87 22.00 -4.79 -19.49
N ALA A 88 21.09 -4.47 -20.41
CA ALA A 88 21.33 -4.59 -21.84
C ALA A 88 22.58 -3.82 -22.29
N TYR A 89 22.78 -2.59 -21.77
CA TYR A 89 24.00 -1.83 -22.02
C TYR A 89 25.28 -2.55 -21.54
N ARG A 90 25.24 -3.20 -20.36
CA ARG A 90 26.39 -3.94 -19.81
C ARG A 90 26.72 -5.21 -20.61
N GLU A 91 25.73 -5.83 -21.25
CA GLU A 91 25.88 -7.03 -22.10
C GLU A 91 26.55 -6.74 -23.47
N ARG A 92 27.19 -5.57 -23.61
CA ARG A 92 27.88 -5.02 -24.81
C ARG A 92 27.00 -4.36 -25.85
N GLU A 93 25.75 -4.01 -25.54
CA GLU A 93 24.98 -3.15 -26.44
C GLU A 93 25.55 -1.73 -26.45
N SER A 94 25.88 -1.21 -27.63
CA SER A 94 26.31 0.19 -27.74
C SER A 94 25.18 1.14 -27.32
N LYS A 95 25.50 2.34 -26.83
CA LYS A 95 24.47 3.39 -26.52
C LYS A 95 23.54 3.64 -27.71
N ARG A 96 24.02 3.43 -28.95
CA ARG A 96 23.21 3.54 -30.17
C ARG A 96 22.22 2.39 -30.33
N ALA A 97 22.65 1.17 -30.04
CA ALA A 97 21.80 -0.01 -30.12
C ALA A 97 20.71 0.02 -29.04
N VAL A 98 21.07 0.33 -27.79
CA VAL A 98 20.10 0.51 -26.70
C VAL A 98 19.03 1.56 -27.04
N SER A 99 19.43 2.68 -27.64
CA SER A 99 18.49 3.72 -28.06
C SER A 99 17.51 3.26 -29.15
N ARG A 100 17.92 2.37 -30.05
CA ARG A 100 17.03 1.78 -31.08
C ARG A 100 16.09 0.72 -30.50
N ILE A 101 16.56 -0.08 -29.55
CA ILE A 101 15.81 -1.19 -28.96
C ILE A 101 14.76 -0.67 -27.96
N PHE A 102 15.17 0.26 -27.08
CA PHE A 102 14.35 0.72 -25.96
C PHE A 102 13.75 2.13 -26.18
N GLY A 103 14.09 2.81 -27.27
CA GLY A 103 13.61 4.18 -27.54
C GLY A 103 14.19 5.25 -26.61
N VAL A 104 15.17 4.90 -25.78
CA VAL A 104 15.76 5.81 -24.79
C VAL A 104 16.74 6.77 -25.47
N SER A 105 16.72 8.04 -25.05
CA SER A 105 17.71 9.00 -25.55
C SER A 105 19.12 8.66 -25.05
N ARG A 106 20.14 8.85 -25.89
CA ARG A 106 21.55 8.63 -25.49
C ARG A 106 21.98 9.52 -24.32
N ASN A 107 21.41 10.72 -24.24
CA ASN A 107 21.68 11.66 -23.15
C ASN A 107 21.13 11.16 -21.81
N THR A 108 19.93 10.55 -21.83
CA THR A 108 19.33 9.90 -20.67
C THR A 108 20.23 8.77 -20.15
N LEU A 109 20.77 7.94 -21.06
CA LEU A 109 21.70 6.87 -20.69
C LEU A 109 23.00 7.41 -20.07
N ASN A 110 23.58 8.49 -20.61
CA ASN A 110 24.76 9.11 -20.02
C ASN A 110 24.50 9.57 -18.58
N ARG A 111 23.40 10.28 -18.34
CA ARG A 111 23.01 10.72 -16.99
C ARG A 111 22.84 9.57 -16.01
N TRP A 112 22.31 8.42 -16.46
CA TRP A 112 22.16 7.24 -15.60
C TRP A 112 23.49 6.58 -15.26
N LEU A 113 24.46 6.62 -16.18
CA LEU A 113 25.82 6.12 -15.95
C LEU A 113 26.56 7.05 -14.99
N GLU A 114 26.57 8.36 -15.26
CA GLU A 114 27.20 9.40 -14.41
C GLU A 114 26.70 9.31 -12.97
N LYS A 115 25.37 9.27 -12.76
CA LYS A 115 24.77 9.15 -11.42
C LYS A 115 25.18 7.87 -10.66
N ARG A 116 25.53 6.81 -11.38
CA ARG A 116 26.00 5.55 -10.77
C ARG A 116 27.49 5.60 -10.48
N ASP A 117 28.28 6.22 -11.34
CA ASP A 117 29.73 6.40 -11.16
C ASP A 117 30.02 7.37 -10.00
N GLU A 118 29.15 8.36 -9.77
CA GLU A 118 29.20 9.29 -8.63
C GLU A 118 28.88 8.66 -7.27
N LYS A 119 28.31 7.45 -7.24
CA LYS A 119 28.22 6.63 -6.02
C LYS A 119 29.37 5.62 -6.04
N PRO A 120 30.56 5.96 -5.53
CA PRO A 120 31.58 4.96 -5.30
C PRO A 120 31.00 3.88 -4.39
N SER A 121 31.29 2.63 -4.75
CA SER A 121 31.09 1.43 -3.96
C SER A 121 31.33 1.69 -2.48
N GLN A 122 30.35 1.34 -1.64
CA GLN A 122 30.61 1.02 -0.25
C GLN A 122 31.59 -0.15 -0.16
#